data_AF-A0A7X3QDM1-F1
#
_entry.id   AF-A0A7X3QDM1-F1
#
_cell.length_a   1.000
_cell.length_b   1.000
_cell.length_c   1.000
_cell.angle_alpha   90.00
_cell.angle_beta   90.00
_cell.angle_gamma   90.00
#
_symmetry.space_group_name_H-M   'P 1'
#
loop_
_entity.id
_entity.type
_entity.pdbx_description
1 polymer ?
#
loop_
_entity_poly.entity_id
_entity_poly.type
_entity_poly.pdbx_seq_one_letter_code
_entity_poly.pdbx_strand_id
1 'polypeptide(L)'
;YEQWARTNVYRQRQAGYAAVTVALPLGDMTSDQTRRVADLARQYAGGDVRATVEQNLLLRSVREKDLPALHRALAAASLARPGAGTLADITACPGTDTCKLGIASSRGLAAELTTRFAARTGELDPAVESLRIKTSGCFNSCGQHHIADIGFYGVSRNVGGYAVPHFQVVLGGKWRENASSYGLASGAIPSKRIPEVIERITARFVAERRESETFQDYTQRIGKRALKEMFADLAAVPAHDEAPGFYSDWGDPREFTLGDMGVGECAGEVVSLTEFDFAAAEAQLFDAQLRLEEDAVEPADQLAYGAMLLGARGLVKTEFIDVGDEPAAIVREFRTRFFDTQLFFDKYAGGKFGMYLFRRHESGPRATAEAAHRLIEEAQLFLEACHACQARLAARPAAGLPPPPPAAAQRA
;
A
#
# COMPACT_ATOMS: atom_id res chain seq x y z
N TYR A 1 -13.64 -15.88 -28.59
CA TYR A 1 -13.29 -14.79 -29.52
C TYR A 1 -14.04 -13.52 -29.16
N GLU A 2 -15.38 -13.46 -29.27
CA GLU A 2 -16.15 -12.21 -29.02
C GLU A 2 -15.88 -11.55 -27.66
N GLN A 3 -15.87 -12.32 -26.58
CA GLN A 3 -15.56 -11.82 -25.24
C GLN A 3 -14.15 -11.22 -25.13
N TRP A 4 -13.17 -11.85 -25.79
CA TRP A 4 -11.81 -11.34 -25.91
C TRP A 4 -11.77 -10.06 -26.76
N ALA A 5 -12.44 -10.06 -27.91
CA ALA A 5 -12.48 -8.89 -28.80
C ALA A 5 -13.09 -7.67 -28.08
N ARG A 6 -14.13 -7.87 -27.26
CA ARG A 6 -14.78 -6.81 -26.47
C ARG A 6 -13.84 -6.11 -25.49
N THR A 7 -12.88 -6.83 -24.91
CA THR A 7 -12.06 -6.34 -23.79
C THR A 7 -10.61 -6.07 -24.18
N ASN A 8 -10.05 -6.89 -25.09
CA ASN A 8 -8.65 -6.84 -25.46
C ASN A 8 -8.38 -6.10 -26.78
N VAL A 9 -9.41 -5.73 -27.56
CA VAL A 9 -9.23 -5.06 -28.85
C VAL A 9 -9.71 -3.62 -28.79
N TYR A 10 -8.83 -2.70 -29.11
CA TYR A 10 -9.12 -1.27 -29.25
C TYR A 10 -8.96 -0.84 -30.70
N ARG A 11 -10.03 -0.35 -31.33
CA ARG A 11 -9.97 0.13 -32.73
C ARG A 11 -9.14 1.42 -32.81
N GLN A 12 -8.15 1.43 -33.70
CA GLN A 12 -7.32 2.62 -33.91
C GLN A 12 -8.06 3.66 -34.76
N ARG A 13 -7.54 4.89 -34.78
CA ARG A 13 -8.07 5.95 -35.65
C ARG A 13 -7.84 5.63 -37.14
N GLN A 14 -6.79 4.88 -37.44
CA GLN A 14 -6.49 4.38 -38.77
C GLN A 14 -7.49 3.29 -39.15
N ALA A 15 -8.26 3.50 -40.22
CA ALA A 15 -9.27 2.56 -40.68
C ALA A 15 -8.66 1.18 -40.98
N GLY A 16 -9.32 0.12 -40.51
CA GLY A 16 -8.90 -1.26 -40.70
C GLY A 16 -7.75 -1.73 -39.79
N TYR A 17 -7.35 -0.92 -38.80
CA TYR A 17 -6.34 -1.29 -37.81
C TYR A 17 -6.87 -1.22 -36.37
N ALA A 18 -6.35 -2.11 -35.53
CA ALA A 18 -6.64 -2.21 -34.11
C ALA A 18 -5.35 -2.36 -33.30
N ALA A 19 -5.43 -2.02 -32.02
CA ALA A 19 -4.46 -2.39 -31.00
C ALA A 19 -5.03 -3.55 -30.18
N VAL A 20 -4.16 -4.49 -29.82
CA VAL A 20 -4.54 -5.71 -29.10
C VAL A 20 -3.75 -5.80 -27.81
N THR A 21 -4.45 -5.82 -26.68
CA THR A 21 -3.86 -6.06 -25.37
C THR A 21 -3.78 -7.56 -25.10
N VAL A 22 -2.57 -8.07 -24.90
CA VAL A 22 -2.32 -9.42 -24.39
C VAL A 22 -2.34 -9.32 -22.87
N ALA A 23 -3.43 -9.81 -22.27
CA ALA A 23 -3.63 -9.80 -20.82
C ALA A 23 -2.71 -10.84 -20.15
N LEU A 24 -1.89 -10.40 -19.20
CA LEU A 24 -0.92 -11.18 -18.46
C LEU A 24 -1.30 -11.17 -16.98
N PRO A 25 -1.82 -12.29 -16.43
CA PRO A 25 -2.12 -12.38 -15.01
C PRO A 25 -0.86 -12.10 -14.18
N LEU A 26 -0.96 -11.13 -13.26
CA LEU A 26 0.15 -10.67 -12.41
C LEU A 26 1.38 -10.13 -13.18
N GLY A 27 1.23 -9.86 -14.49
CA GLY A 27 2.33 -9.52 -15.38
C GLY A 27 3.26 -10.69 -15.73
N ASP A 28 2.88 -11.92 -15.39
CA ASP A 28 3.75 -13.08 -15.57
C ASP A 28 3.71 -13.61 -17.00
N MET A 29 4.88 -13.97 -17.52
CA MET A 29 5.03 -14.60 -18.81
C MET A 29 6.29 -15.46 -18.86
N THR A 30 6.17 -16.66 -19.43
CA THR A 30 7.33 -17.55 -19.63
C THR A 30 8.23 -17.06 -20.77
N SER A 31 9.48 -17.52 -20.80
CA SER A 31 10.42 -17.21 -21.89
C SER A 31 9.90 -17.70 -23.25
N ASP A 32 9.23 -18.85 -23.29
CA ASP A 32 8.61 -19.39 -24.50
C ASP A 32 7.44 -18.53 -24.97
N GLN A 33 6.54 -18.14 -24.06
CA GLN A 33 5.47 -17.19 -24.38
C GLN A 33 6.03 -15.86 -24.89
N THR A 34 7.13 -15.36 -24.31
CA THR A 34 7.81 -14.14 -24.76
C THR A 34 8.27 -14.27 -26.22
N ARG A 35 8.90 -15.40 -26.58
CA ARG A 35 9.31 -15.67 -27.97
C ARG A 35 8.11 -15.75 -28.90
N ARG A 36 7.02 -16.40 -28.48
CA ARG A 36 5.76 -16.46 -29.24
C ARG A 36 5.18 -15.07 -29.48
N VAL A 37 5.13 -14.20 -28.47
CA VAL A 37 4.66 -12.82 -28.63
C VAL A 37 5.54 -12.06 -29.63
N ALA A 38 6.87 -12.25 -29.60
CA ALA A 38 7.77 -11.62 -30.57
C ALA A 38 7.51 -12.08 -32.02
N ASP A 39 7.25 -13.36 -32.24
CA ASP A 39 6.86 -13.89 -33.56
C ASP A 39 5.53 -13.30 -34.03
N LEU A 40 4.52 -13.30 -33.16
CA LEU A 40 3.21 -12.72 -33.46
C LEU A 40 3.30 -11.22 -33.73
N ALA A 41 4.14 -10.49 -33.00
CA ALA A 41 4.35 -9.08 -33.22
C ALA A 41 4.97 -8.82 -34.61
N ARG A 42 5.97 -9.62 -35.03
CA ARG A 42 6.55 -9.53 -36.39
C ARG A 42 5.52 -9.84 -37.47
N GLN A 43 4.67 -10.83 -37.25
CA GLN A 43 3.68 -11.27 -38.24
C GLN A 43 2.49 -10.32 -38.37
N TYR A 44 1.98 -9.82 -37.24
CA TYR A 44 0.68 -9.13 -37.17
C TYR A 44 0.76 -7.66 -36.75
N ALA A 45 1.85 -7.21 -36.13
CA ALA A 45 1.92 -5.90 -35.44
C ALA A 45 3.20 -5.09 -35.76
N GLY A 46 3.84 -5.36 -36.90
CA GLY A 46 5.02 -4.59 -37.34
C GLY A 46 6.29 -4.76 -36.49
N GLY A 47 6.33 -5.77 -35.62
CA GLY A 47 7.50 -6.10 -34.79
C GLY A 47 7.69 -5.26 -33.53
N ASP A 48 6.73 -4.40 -33.16
CA ASP A 48 6.77 -3.57 -31.94
C ASP A 48 5.81 -4.12 -30.86
N VAL A 49 6.24 -4.06 -29.60
CA VAL A 49 5.46 -4.46 -28.43
C VAL A 49 5.66 -3.40 -27.34
N ARG A 50 4.57 -3.00 -26.68
CA ARG A 50 4.62 -2.07 -25.53
C ARG A 50 4.14 -2.77 -24.27
N ALA A 51 4.70 -2.41 -23.12
CA ALA A 51 4.11 -2.77 -21.83
C ALA A 51 3.12 -1.69 -21.38
N THR A 52 2.06 -2.09 -20.68
CA THR A 52 1.07 -1.16 -20.09
C THR A 52 1.28 -1.00 -18.59
N VAL A 53 0.69 0.04 -17.99
CA VAL A 53 0.74 0.28 -16.54
C VAL A 53 -0.11 -0.72 -15.73
N GLU A 54 -0.94 -1.51 -16.42
CA GLU A 54 -1.67 -2.68 -15.91
C GLU A 54 -0.85 -3.98 -16.01
N GLN A 55 0.44 -3.91 -16.36
CA GLN A 55 1.35 -5.06 -16.49
C GLN A 55 1.03 -5.99 -17.67
N ASN A 56 0.32 -5.48 -18.68
CA ASN A 56 -0.01 -6.21 -19.91
C ASN A 56 0.93 -5.85 -21.07
N LEU A 57 0.82 -6.57 -22.18
CA LEU A 57 1.49 -6.22 -23.44
C LEU A 57 0.50 -5.68 -24.46
N LEU A 58 0.93 -4.73 -25.29
CA LEU A 58 0.14 -4.10 -26.33
C LEU A 58 0.79 -4.30 -27.69
N LEU A 59 0.07 -4.96 -28.58
CA LEU A 59 0.39 -5.11 -29.99
C LEU A 59 -0.34 -4.01 -30.78
N ARG A 60 0.39 -3.10 -31.43
CA ARG A 60 -0.20 -1.99 -32.18
C ARG A 60 -0.29 -2.35 -33.67
N SER A 61 -1.18 -1.66 -34.39
CA SER A 61 -1.24 -1.74 -35.86
C SER A 61 -1.55 -3.15 -36.38
N VAL A 62 -2.38 -3.90 -35.65
CA VAL A 62 -2.94 -5.17 -36.10
C VAL A 62 -4.05 -4.90 -37.10
N ARG A 63 -4.02 -5.53 -38.28
CA ARG A 63 -5.13 -5.39 -39.24
C ARG A 63 -6.38 -6.08 -38.70
N GLU A 64 -7.53 -5.42 -38.76
CA GLU A 64 -8.79 -5.95 -38.19
C GLU A 64 -9.16 -7.32 -38.77
N LYS A 65 -8.92 -7.54 -40.07
CA LYS A 65 -9.16 -8.83 -40.73
C LYS A 65 -8.32 -9.99 -40.16
N ASP A 66 -7.18 -9.68 -39.53
CA ASP A 66 -6.24 -10.67 -38.99
C ASP A 66 -6.57 -11.03 -37.53
N LEU A 67 -7.49 -10.31 -36.86
CA LEU A 67 -7.82 -10.51 -35.45
C LEU A 67 -8.24 -11.96 -35.11
N PRO A 68 -9.08 -12.66 -35.91
CA PRO A 68 -9.42 -14.05 -35.62
C PRO A 68 -8.20 -15.00 -35.68
N ALA A 69 -7.27 -14.74 -36.59
CA ALA A 69 -6.05 -15.54 -36.73
C ALA A 69 -5.08 -15.27 -35.57
N LEU A 70 -4.86 -14.00 -35.24
CA LEU A 70 -4.06 -13.59 -34.09
C LEU A 70 -4.61 -14.18 -32.77
N HIS A 71 -5.92 -14.10 -32.55
CA HIS A 71 -6.55 -14.69 -31.36
C HIS A 71 -6.30 -16.20 -31.27
N ARG A 72 -6.42 -16.96 -32.37
CA ARG A 72 -6.12 -18.41 -32.35
C ARG A 72 -4.66 -18.68 -32.00
N ALA A 73 -3.74 -17.88 -32.52
CA ALA A 73 -2.32 -18.04 -32.26
C ALA A 73 -1.95 -17.67 -30.81
N LEU A 74 -2.54 -16.61 -30.26
CA LEU A 74 -2.44 -16.26 -28.84
C LEU A 74 -3.04 -17.37 -27.96
N ALA A 75 -4.19 -17.94 -28.35
CA ALA A 75 -4.84 -19.01 -27.60
C ALA A 75 -3.97 -20.28 -27.54
N ALA A 76 -3.31 -20.63 -28.64
CA ALA A 76 -2.37 -21.75 -28.69
C ALA A 76 -1.14 -21.54 -27.77
N ALA A 77 -0.83 -20.30 -27.40
CA ALA A 77 0.23 -19.96 -26.44
C ALA A 77 -0.30 -19.66 -25.03
N SER A 78 -1.59 -19.89 -24.76
CA SER A 78 -2.26 -19.54 -23.50
C SER A 78 -2.23 -18.04 -23.16
N LEU A 79 -2.26 -17.18 -24.20
CA LEU A 79 -2.17 -15.72 -24.11
C LEU A 79 -3.42 -14.98 -24.61
N ALA A 80 -4.52 -15.70 -24.90
CA ALA A 80 -5.78 -15.11 -25.39
C ALA A 80 -6.83 -14.89 -24.29
N ARG A 81 -6.40 -14.71 -23.03
CA ARG A 81 -7.32 -14.48 -21.90
C ARG A 81 -8.11 -13.17 -22.13
N PRO A 82 -9.45 -13.18 -22.03
CA PRO A 82 -10.25 -11.96 -22.06
C PRO A 82 -10.12 -11.16 -20.76
N GLY A 83 -10.58 -9.92 -20.75
CA GLY A 83 -10.71 -9.11 -19.53
C GLY A 83 -9.65 -8.04 -19.37
N ALA A 84 -8.84 -7.76 -20.39
CA ALA A 84 -7.94 -6.61 -20.36
C ALA A 84 -8.71 -5.32 -20.05
N GLY A 85 -8.17 -4.51 -19.15
CA GLY A 85 -8.82 -3.28 -18.73
C GLY A 85 -10.19 -3.47 -18.09
N THR A 86 -10.41 -4.57 -17.36
CA THR A 86 -11.61 -4.78 -16.52
C THR A 86 -11.24 -4.88 -15.04
N LEU A 87 -12.25 -5.00 -14.17
CA LEU A 87 -12.08 -5.26 -12.74
C LEU A 87 -11.21 -6.50 -12.44
N ALA A 88 -11.15 -7.47 -13.36
CA ALA A 88 -10.34 -8.67 -13.23
C ALA A 88 -8.86 -8.50 -13.65
N ASP A 89 -8.51 -7.37 -14.29
CA ASP A 89 -7.15 -7.01 -14.75
C ASP A 89 -6.40 -6.24 -13.66
N ILE A 90 -6.00 -6.98 -12.62
CA ILE A 90 -5.51 -6.41 -11.36
C ILE A 90 -4.00 -6.22 -11.42
N THR A 91 -3.55 -4.98 -11.18
CA THR A 91 -2.12 -4.69 -11.03
C THR A 91 -1.64 -5.04 -9.63
N ALA A 92 -0.53 -5.77 -9.52
CA ALA A 92 0.06 -6.11 -8.23
C ALA A 92 1.58 -5.88 -8.23
N CYS A 93 2.11 -5.30 -7.16
CA CYS A 93 3.55 -5.37 -6.91
C CYS A 93 3.93 -6.77 -6.37
N PRO A 94 5.22 -7.11 -6.28
CA PRO A 94 5.65 -8.41 -5.77
C PRO A 94 5.13 -8.76 -4.37
N GLY A 95 4.98 -7.79 -3.48
CA GLY A 95 4.48 -8.03 -2.13
C GLY A 95 5.37 -9.02 -1.36
N THR A 96 4.78 -9.80 -0.46
CA THR A 96 5.52 -10.78 0.35
C THR A 96 6.15 -11.92 -0.45
N ASP A 97 5.78 -12.12 -1.72
CA ASP A 97 6.35 -13.17 -2.57
C ASP A 97 7.87 -13.00 -2.72
N THR A 98 8.32 -11.79 -3.04
CA THR A 98 9.75 -11.50 -3.28
C THR A 98 10.20 -10.11 -2.83
N CYS A 99 9.33 -9.24 -2.29
CA CYS A 99 9.77 -7.92 -1.83
C CYS A 99 10.14 -7.96 -0.35
N LYS A 100 11.35 -7.51 -0.01
CA LYS A 100 11.79 -7.34 1.39
C LYS A 100 10.91 -6.38 2.20
N LEU A 101 10.27 -5.40 1.55
CA LEU A 101 9.35 -4.45 2.19
C LEU A 101 7.89 -4.90 2.10
N GLY A 102 7.60 -6.10 1.60
CA GLY A 102 6.25 -6.63 1.51
C GLY A 102 5.70 -6.91 2.91
N ILE A 103 4.57 -6.30 3.25
CA ILE A 103 3.87 -6.55 4.52
C ILE A 103 2.74 -7.56 4.31
N ALA A 104 1.98 -7.43 3.22
CA ALA A 104 0.93 -8.40 2.85
C ALA A 104 1.10 -8.89 1.40
N SER A 105 0.48 -10.02 1.10
CA SER A 105 0.52 -10.71 -0.20
C SER A 105 -0.35 -10.00 -1.23
N SER A 106 0.21 -8.99 -1.89
CA SER A 106 -0.48 -8.29 -2.97
C SER A 106 -0.74 -9.18 -4.18
N ARG A 107 0.21 -10.08 -4.51
CA ARG A 107 0.05 -11.02 -5.63
C ARG A 107 -0.97 -12.10 -5.31
N GLY A 108 -0.96 -12.65 -4.10
CA GLY A 108 -1.96 -13.61 -3.66
C GLY A 108 -3.37 -13.01 -3.67
N LEU A 109 -3.53 -11.78 -3.14
CA LEU A 109 -4.81 -11.08 -3.19
C LEU A 109 -5.27 -10.84 -4.64
N ALA A 110 -4.37 -10.36 -5.51
CA ALA A 110 -4.70 -10.14 -6.92
C ALA A 110 -5.11 -11.45 -7.63
N ALA A 111 -4.41 -12.55 -7.39
CA ALA A 111 -4.74 -13.85 -7.98
C ALA A 111 -6.12 -14.35 -7.56
N GLU A 112 -6.46 -14.21 -6.27
CA GLU A 112 -7.77 -14.58 -5.74
C GLU A 112 -8.88 -13.74 -6.37
N LEU A 113 -8.72 -12.42 -6.39
CA LEU A 113 -9.70 -11.49 -6.95
C LEU A 113 -9.87 -11.68 -8.46
N THR A 114 -8.77 -11.82 -9.22
CA THR A 114 -8.82 -12.13 -10.65
C THR A 114 -9.58 -13.42 -10.91
N THR A 115 -9.37 -14.47 -10.11
CA THR A 115 -10.10 -15.75 -10.26
C THR A 115 -11.59 -15.57 -10.01
N ARG A 116 -11.98 -14.87 -8.93
CA ARG A 116 -13.40 -14.61 -8.61
C ARG A 116 -14.10 -13.77 -9.67
N PHE A 117 -13.47 -12.70 -10.15
CA PHE A 117 -14.11 -11.81 -11.13
C PHE A 117 -14.07 -12.38 -12.56
N ALA A 118 -13.03 -13.16 -12.92
CA ALA A 118 -13.00 -13.86 -14.19
C ALA A 118 -14.22 -14.79 -14.35
N ALA A 119 -14.63 -15.47 -13.28
CA ALA A 119 -15.81 -16.34 -13.27
C ALA A 119 -17.14 -15.59 -13.51
N ARG A 120 -17.17 -14.27 -13.31
CA ARG A 120 -18.37 -13.41 -13.43
C ARG A 120 -18.29 -12.43 -14.60
N THR A 121 -17.33 -12.63 -15.51
CA THR A 121 -17.11 -11.71 -16.63
C THR A 121 -18.33 -11.69 -17.54
N GLY A 122 -18.86 -10.49 -17.83
CA GLY A 122 -20.08 -10.32 -18.61
C GLY A 122 -21.39 -10.36 -17.80
N GLU A 123 -21.35 -10.73 -16.52
CA GLU A 123 -22.52 -10.65 -15.61
C GLU A 123 -22.52 -9.37 -14.76
N LEU A 124 -21.34 -8.75 -14.60
CA LEU A 124 -21.18 -7.52 -13.84
C LEU A 124 -21.82 -6.33 -14.57
N ASP A 125 -22.34 -5.39 -13.80
CA ASP A 125 -22.77 -4.09 -14.33
C ASP A 125 -21.59 -3.42 -15.07
N PRO A 126 -21.79 -2.83 -16.27
CA PRO A 126 -20.71 -2.25 -17.06
C PRO A 126 -19.88 -1.18 -16.33
N ALA A 127 -20.50 -0.42 -15.41
CA ALA A 127 -19.79 0.57 -14.59
C ALA A 127 -18.88 -0.09 -13.54
N VAL A 128 -19.19 -1.32 -13.13
CA VAL A 128 -18.35 -2.14 -12.23
C VAL A 128 -17.28 -2.88 -13.03
N GLU A 129 -17.64 -3.46 -14.17
CA GLU A 129 -16.69 -4.20 -15.04
C GLU A 129 -15.52 -3.31 -15.49
N SER A 130 -15.74 -2.00 -15.63
CA SER A 130 -14.73 -1.04 -16.09
C SER A 130 -13.81 -0.46 -15.01
N LEU A 131 -14.02 -0.79 -13.73
CA LEU A 131 -13.19 -0.29 -12.63
C LEU A 131 -11.77 -0.88 -12.67
N ARG A 132 -10.81 -0.15 -12.10
CA ARG A 132 -9.41 -0.56 -11.95
C ARG A 132 -9.12 -0.93 -10.50
N ILE A 133 -8.62 -2.13 -10.28
CA ILE A 133 -8.06 -2.55 -9.00
C ILE A 133 -6.53 -2.53 -9.08
N LYS A 134 -5.89 -1.89 -8.09
CA LYS A 134 -4.43 -1.92 -7.94
C LYS A 134 -4.07 -2.25 -6.50
N THR A 135 -3.19 -3.23 -6.32
CA THR A 135 -2.75 -3.71 -5.00
C THR A 135 -1.24 -3.60 -4.82
N SER A 136 -0.81 -3.25 -3.62
CA SER A 136 0.60 -3.22 -3.23
C SER A 136 0.78 -3.93 -1.89
N GLY A 137 1.90 -4.63 -1.70
CA GLY A 137 2.16 -5.33 -0.45
C GLY A 137 2.53 -4.40 0.70
N CYS A 138 2.81 -3.13 0.41
CA CYS A 138 3.09 -2.07 1.38
C CYS A 138 2.70 -0.70 0.83
N PHE A 139 2.82 0.32 1.67
CA PHE A 139 2.45 1.72 1.41
C PHE A 139 3.23 2.39 0.25
N ASN A 140 4.36 1.83 -0.19
CA ASN A 140 5.24 2.44 -1.22
C ASN A 140 4.60 2.55 -2.61
N SER A 141 3.42 1.96 -2.80
CA SER A 141 2.61 2.16 -4.01
C SER A 141 3.27 1.75 -5.31
N CYS A 142 4.15 0.74 -5.31
CA CYS A 142 4.72 0.18 -6.53
C CYS A 142 3.64 -0.32 -7.52
N GLY A 143 2.46 -0.73 -7.02
CA GLY A 143 1.30 -1.07 -7.84
C GLY A 143 0.41 0.13 -8.23
N GLN A 144 0.70 1.34 -7.71
CA GLN A 144 -0.07 2.58 -7.88
C GLN A 144 -1.50 2.53 -7.31
N HIS A 145 -1.65 1.98 -6.10
CA HIS A 145 -2.96 1.81 -5.45
C HIS A 145 -3.68 3.14 -5.15
N HIS A 146 -2.95 4.26 -4.96
CA HIS A 146 -3.58 5.54 -4.60
C HIS A 146 -4.41 6.17 -5.73
N ILE A 147 -4.16 5.82 -6.99
CA ILE A 147 -4.82 6.42 -8.16
C ILE A 147 -5.87 5.49 -8.80
N ALA A 148 -6.04 4.29 -8.26
CA ALA A 148 -7.02 3.32 -8.76
C ALA A 148 -8.43 3.66 -8.29
N ASP A 149 -9.45 3.16 -9.01
CA ASP A 149 -10.83 3.18 -8.51
C ASP A 149 -10.88 2.49 -7.14
N ILE A 150 -10.24 1.32 -7.03
CA ILE A 150 -10.14 0.53 -5.80
C ILE A 150 -8.68 0.15 -5.58
N GLY A 151 -8.07 0.74 -4.56
CA GLY A 151 -6.68 0.55 -4.15
C GLY A 151 -6.55 -0.24 -2.85
N PHE A 152 -5.52 -1.08 -2.79
CA PHE A 152 -5.14 -1.79 -1.58
C PHE A 152 -3.65 -1.65 -1.30
N TYR A 153 -3.28 -1.44 -0.04
CA TYR A 153 -1.90 -1.64 0.39
C TYR A 153 -1.77 -2.43 1.70
N GLY A 154 -0.78 -3.31 1.75
CA GLY A 154 -0.56 -4.19 2.89
C GLY A 154 -0.16 -3.45 4.15
N VAL A 155 -0.78 -3.83 5.26
CA VAL A 155 -0.47 -3.42 6.64
C VAL A 155 -0.60 -4.64 7.56
N SER A 156 0.02 -4.59 8.73
CA SER A 156 -0.11 -5.63 9.76
C SER A 156 -0.81 -5.06 10.99
N ARG A 157 -1.62 -5.87 11.66
CA ARG A 157 -2.21 -5.54 12.96
C ARG A 157 -1.97 -6.65 13.95
N ASN A 158 -1.75 -6.28 15.22
CA ASN A 158 -1.73 -7.25 16.30
C ASN A 158 -3.16 -7.48 16.81
N VAL A 159 -3.60 -8.73 16.84
CA VAL A 159 -4.89 -9.15 17.42
C VAL A 159 -4.64 -10.33 18.36
N GLY A 160 -4.91 -10.14 19.64
CA GLY A 160 -4.75 -11.20 20.64
C GLY A 160 -3.33 -11.74 20.76
N GLY A 161 -2.31 -10.93 20.45
CA GLY A 161 -0.90 -11.34 20.47
C GLY A 161 -0.36 -11.86 19.13
N TYR A 162 -1.22 -12.07 18.13
CA TYR A 162 -0.83 -12.56 16.81
C TYR A 162 -0.77 -11.41 15.79
N ALA A 163 0.18 -11.48 14.86
CA ALA A 163 0.18 -10.61 13.70
C ALA A 163 -0.85 -11.10 12.67
N VAL A 164 -1.62 -10.17 12.10
CA VAL A 164 -2.70 -10.48 11.16
C VAL A 164 -2.52 -9.64 9.90
N PRO A 165 -2.52 -10.26 8.70
CA PRO A 165 -2.39 -9.54 7.44
C PRO A 165 -3.65 -8.73 7.18
N HIS A 166 -3.47 -7.44 6.92
CA HIS A 166 -4.52 -6.51 6.57
C HIS A 166 -4.17 -5.78 5.28
N PHE A 167 -5.19 -5.24 4.62
CA PHE A 167 -5.00 -4.22 3.60
C PHE A 167 -5.71 -2.95 4.04
N GLN A 168 -5.00 -1.82 3.95
CA GLN A 168 -5.63 -0.52 3.94
C GLN A 168 -6.36 -0.35 2.60
N VAL A 169 -7.67 -0.13 2.69
CA VAL A 169 -8.54 0.14 1.56
C VAL A 169 -8.46 1.63 1.21
N VAL A 170 -8.27 1.92 -0.08
CA VAL A 170 -8.22 3.27 -0.66
C VAL A 170 -9.21 3.33 -1.82
N LEU A 171 -10.16 4.25 -1.82
CA LEU A 171 -11.27 4.26 -2.80
C LEU A 171 -11.39 5.60 -3.52
N GLY A 172 -11.70 5.55 -4.81
CA GLY A 172 -12.04 6.75 -5.59
C GLY A 172 -10.85 7.51 -6.17
N GLY A 173 -9.69 6.87 -6.31
CA GLY A 173 -8.57 7.47 -7.02
C GLY A 173 -8.90 7.72 -8.49
N LYS A 174 -8.38 8.82 -9.04
CA LYS A 174 -8.52 9.17 -10.45
C LYS A 174 -7.24 8.80 -11.17
N TRP A 175 -7.28 7.86 -12.12
CA TRP A 175 -6.14 7.48 -12.96
C TRP A 175 -6.09 8.22 -14.29
N ARG A 176 -7.18 8.94 -14.63
CA ARG A 176 -7.24 9.85 -15.78
C ARG A 176 -6.66 11.21 -15.42
N GLU A 177 -6.43 12.04 -16.43
CA GLU A 177 -5.98 13.44 -16.25
C GLU A 177 -4.69 13.54 -15.41
N ASN A 178 -3.77 12.60 -15.63
CA ASN A 178 -2.48 12.52 -14.92
C ASN A 178 -2.63 12.47 -13.39
N ALA A 179 -3.50 11.57 -12.91
CA ALA A 179 -3.75 11.37 -11.49
C ALA A 179 -4.31 12.60 -10.77
N SER A 180 -5.41 13.16 -11.28
CA SER A 180 -6.00 14.41 -10.76
C SER A 180 -6.45 14.37 -9.29
N SER A 181 -6.61 13.17 -8.70
CA SER A 181 -6.87 12.99 -7.26
C SER A 181 -6.46 11.61 -6.78
N TYR A 182 -5.97 11.55 -5.54
CA TYR A 182 -5.79 10.28 -4.82
C TYR A 182 -7.11 9.82 -4.20
N GLY A 183 -7.22 8.51 -3.97
CA GLY A 183 -8.36 7.90 -3.30
C GLY A 183 -8.37 8.11 -1.78
N LEU A 184 -9.53 7.90 -1.19
CA LEU A 184 -9.80 8.06 0.24
C LEU A 184 -9.45 6.78 1.00
N ALA A 185 -8.55 6.89 1.97
CA ALA A 185 -8.26 5.82 2.93
C ALA A 185 -9.52 5.49 3.77
N SER A 186 -10.10 4.31 3.53
CA SER A 186 -11.45 3.93 3.97
C SER A 186 -11.48 2.89 5.10
N GLY A 187 -10.33 2.32 5.47
CA GLY A 187 -10.18 1.44 6.64
C GLY A 187 -9.14 0.35 6.39
N ALA A 188 -8.56 -0.19 7.47
CA ALA A 188 -7.72 -1.38 7.37
C ALA A 188 -8.58 -2.61 7.65
N ILE A 189 -8.64 -3.51 6.68
CA ILE A 189 -9.52 -4.68 6.67
C ILE A 189 -8.66 -5.94 6.61
N PRO A 190 -9.00 -7.01 7.35
CA PRO A 190 -8.27 -8.28 7.27
C PRO A 190 -8.19 -8.78 5.83
N SER A 191 -7.04 -9.30 5.43
CA SER A 191 -6.76 -9.71 4.04
C SER A 191 -7.85 -10.63 3.47
N LYS A 192 -8.38 -11.55 4.30
CA LYS A 192 -9.43 -12.49 3.91
C LYS A 192 -10.82 -11.87 3.66
N ARG A 193 -11.07 -10.64 4.11
CA ARG A 193 -12.35 -9.92 3.95
C ARG A 193 -12.35 -8.91 2.79
N ILE A 194 -11.22 -8.72 2.10
CA ILE A 194 -11.14 -7.80 0.96
C ILE A 194 -12.11 -8.14 -0.19
N PRO A 195 -12.35 -9.41 -0.55
CA PRO A 195 -13.38 -9.73 -1.55
C PRO A 195 -14.76 -9.16 -1.18
N GLU A 196 -15.15 -9.24 0.09
CA GLU A 196 -16.44 -8.75 0.60
C GLU A 196 -16.52 -7.22 0.57
N VAL A 197 -15.40 -6.52 0.82
CA VAL A 197 -15.31 -5.05 0.65
C VAL A 197 -15.67 -4.65 -0.78
N ILE A 198 -15.10 -5.32 -1.77
CA ILE A 198 -15.33 -5.01 -3.19
C ILE A 198 -16.79 -5.28 -3.56
N GLU A 199 -17.34 -6.42 -3.14
CA GLU A 199 -18.75 -6.74 -3.37
C GLU A 199 -19.68 -5.69 -2.76
N ARG A 200 -19.42 -5.27 -1.52
CA ARG A 200 -20.25 -4.29 -0.81
C ARG A 200 -20.21 -2.91 -1.44
N ILE A 201 -19.01 -2.41 -1.77
CA ILE A 201 -18.88 -1.06 -2.37
C ILE A 201 -19.42 -1.01 -3.79
N THR A 202 -19.20 -2.07 -4.59
CA THR A 202 -19.69 -2.11 -5.98
C THR A 202 -21.20 -2.29 -6.02
N ALA A 203 -21.79 -3.12 -5.16
CA ALA A 203 -23.25 -3.26 -5.06
C ALA A 203 -23.91 -1.95 -4.64
N ARG A 204 -23.36 -1.26 -3.64
CA ARG A 204 -23.88 0.03 -3.18
C ARG A 204 -23.72 1.12 -4.23
N PHE A 205 -22.60 1.17 -4.94
CA PHE A 205 -22.39 2.07 -6.06
C PHE A 205 -23.46 1.87 -7.14
N VAL A 206 -23.72 0.64 -7.58
CA VAL A 206 -24.75 0.35 -8.58
C VAL A 206 -26.15 0.79 -8.10
N ALA A 207 -26.46 0.57 -6.82
CA ALA A 207 -27.77 0.91 -6.26
C ALA A 207 -27.99 2.42 -6.07
N GLU A 208 -26.95 3.18 -5.77
CA GLU A 208 -27.06 4.60 -5.35
C GLU A 208 -26.48 5.61 -6.35
N ARG A 209 -25.84 5.16 -7.44
CA ARG A 209 -25.27 6.07 -8.44
C ARG A 209 -26.35 6.88 -9.15
N ARG A 210 -26.04 8.13 -9.45
CA ARG A 210 -26.95 9.06 -10.14
C ARG A 210 -26.60 9.12 -11.62
N GLU A 211 -27.55 8.83 -12.50
CA GLU A 211 -27.37 9.00 -13.96
C GLU A 211 -26.05 8.39 -14.49
N SER A 212 -25.10 9.25 -14.89
CA SER A 212 -23.78 8.91 -15.43
C SER A 212 -22.63 9.10 -14.43
N GLU A 213 -22.94 9.17 -13.14
CA GLU A 213 -21.98 9.32 -12.06
C GLU A 213 -20.91 8.23 -12.08
N THR A 214 -19.65 8.66 -12.07
CA THR A 214 -18.49 7.78 -12.03
C THR A 214 -18.31 7.21 -10.62
N PHE A 215 -17.56 6.12 -10.49
CA PHE A 215 -17.23 5.55 -9.18
C PHE A 215 -16.47 6.55 -8.30
N GLN A 216 -15.54 7.32 -8.90
CA GLN A 216 -14.80 8.35 -8.19
C GLN A 216 -15.71 9.44 -7.64
N ASP A 217 -16.62 9.97 -8.47
CA ASP A 217 -17.53 11.02 -8.04
C ASP A 217 -18.53 10.49 -6.99
N TYR A 218 -18.97 9.24 -7.11
CA TYR A 218 -19.77 8.56 -6.10
C TYR A 218 -19.06 8.49 -4.74
N THR A 219 -17.83 7.97 -4.71
CA THR A 219 -17.05 7.85 -3.45
C THR A 219 -16.77 9.20 -2.81
N GLN A 220 -16.52 10.23 -3.63
CA GLN A 220 -16.36 11.61 -3.15
C GLN A 220 -17.66 12.15 -2.55
N ARG A 221 -18.81 11.89 -3.20
CA ARG A 221 -20.13 12.34 -2.73
C ARG A 221 -20.53 11.71 -1.39
N ILE A 222 -20.37 10.40 -1.23
CA ILE A 222 -20.74 9.74 0.04
C ILE A 222 -19.71 10.00 1.14
N GLY A 223 -18.46 10.27 0.77
CA GLY A 223 -17.39 10.72 1.64
C GLY A 223 -16.81 9.63 2.56
N LYS A 224 -15.67 9.96 3.16
CA LYS A 224 -14.86 9.06 3.98
C LYS A 224 -15.61 8.45 5.17
N ARG A 225 -16.52 9.20 5.80
CA ARG A 225 -17.31 8.71 6.94
C ARG A 225 -18.21 7.54 6.55
N ALA A 226 -19.02 7.71 5.49
CA ALA A 226 -19.92 6.68 5.02
C ALA A 226 -19.16 5.42 4.54
N LEU A 227 -17.99 5.62 3.91
CA LEU A 227 -17.11 4.52 3.51
C LEU A 227 -16.56 3.75 4.71
N LYS A 228 -16.08 4.43 5.76
CA LYS A 228 -15.61 3.79 6.99
C LYS A 228 -16.72 3.01 7.69
N GLU A 229 -17.90 3.61 7.82
CA GLU A 229 -19.07 2.97 8.43
C GLU A 229 -19.51 1.72 7.65
N MET A 230 -19.40 1.74 6.31
CA MET A 230 -19.74 0.61 5.45
C MET A 230 -18.92 -0.64 5.71
N PHE A 231 -17.67 -0.49 6.19
CA PHE A 231 -16.75 -1.61 6.41
C PHE A 231 -16.42 -1.86 7.89
N ALA A 232 -17.12 -1.18 8.81
CA ALA A 232 -16.79 -1.25 10.24
C ALA A 232 -16.92 -2.67 10.81
N ASP A 233 -17.97 -3.41 10.41
CA ASP A 233 -18.18 -4.83 10.74
C ASP A 233 -17.13 -5.75 10.11
N LEU A 234 -16.56 -5.36 8.97
CA LEU A 234 -15.53 -6.12 8.27
C LEU A 234 -14.16 -5.99 8.93
N ALA A 235 -13.91 -4.95 9.70
CA ALA A 235 -12.63 -4.73 10.39
C ALA A 235 -12.38 -5.70 11.56
N ALA A 236 -13.42 -6.37 12.07
CA ALA A 236 -13.28 -7.33 13.16
C ALA A 236 -12.56 -8.61 12.71
N VAL A 237 -11.62 -9.08 13.54
CA VAL A 237 -10.89 -10.34 13.35
C VAL A 237 -11.41 -11.35 14.39
N PRO A 238 -11.90 -12.53 13.97
CA PRO A 238 -12.30 -13.58 14.91
C PRO A 238 -11.10 -14.12 15.71
N ALA A 239 -11.38 -14.81 16.82
CA ALA A 239 -10.31 -15.41 17.62
C ALA A 239 -9.50 -16.44 16.80
N HIS A 240 -8.21 -16.59 17.15
CA HIS A 240 -7.28 -17.43 16.40
C HIS A 240 -7.70 -18.90 16.32
N ASP A 241 -8.22 -19.44 17.41
CA ASP A 241 -8.75 -20.80 17.54
C ASP A 241 -10.05 -21.01 16.74
N GLU A 242 -10.88 -19.98 16.59
CA GLU A 242 -12.13 -20.04 15.83
C GLU A 242 -11.90 -19.94 14.31
N ALA A 243 -11.00 -19.07 13.86
CA ALA A 243 -10.77 -18.81 12.44
C ALA A 243 -9.28 -18.59 12.09
N PRO A 244 -8.45 -19.65 12.17
CA PRO A 244 -7.00 -19.54 11.94
C PRO A 244 -6.64 -19.03 10.55
N GLY A 245 -7.52 -19.20 9.55
CA GLY A 245 -7.30 -18.70 8.19
C GLY A 245 -7.13 -17.17 8.10
N PHE A 246 -7.64 -16.39 9.07
CA PHE A 246 -7.42 -14.93 9.14
C PHE A 246 -5.98 -14.56 9.44
N TYR A 247 -5.23 -15.47 10.05
CA TYR A 247 -3.85 -15.30 10.50
C TYR A 247 -2.85 -15.88 9.49
N SER A 248 -3.29 -16.12 8.27
CA SER A 248 -2.47 -16.48 7.11
C SER A 248 -2.80 -15.53 5.96
N ASP A 249 -1.87 -15.31 5.04
CA ASP A 249 -2.14 -14.45 3.89
C ASP A 249 -2.62 -15.27 2.67
N TRP A 250 -2.89 -14.60 1.55
CA TRP A 250 -3.23 -15.28 0.30
C TRP A 250 -2.01 -15.94 -0.33
N GLY A 251 -2.14 -17.21 -0.72
CA GLY A 251 -1.08 -17.97 -1.37
C GLY A 251 -0.01 -18.53 -0.42
N ASP A 252 -0.04 -18.17 0.87
CA ASP A 252 0.86 -18.71 1.90
C ASP A 252 0.03 -19.31 3.04
N PRO A 253 0.08 -20.64 3.24
CA PRO A 253 -0.68 -21.30 4.30
C PRO A 253 -0.05 -21.14 5.70
N ARG A 254 1.17 -20.58 5.79
CA ARG A 254 1.85 -20.38 7.07
C ARG A 254 1.18 -19.27 7.87
N GLU A 255 1.33 -19.35 9.19
CA GLU A 255 0.93 -18.28 10.08
C GLU A 255 1.72 -17.01 9.75
N PHE A 256 1.01 -15.90 9.67
CA PHE A 256 1.53 -14.63 9.24
C PHE A 256 2.46 -14.06 10.31
N THR A 257 3.70 -13.81 9.90
CA THR A 257 4.68 -13.12 10.73
C THR A 257 5.34 -12.02 9.91
N LEU A 258 5.79 -10.96 10.58
CA LEU A 258 6.65 -9.94 9.96
C LEU A 258 8.12 -10.37 9.88
N GLY A 259 8.49 -11.47 10.55
CA GLY A 259 9.86 -12.00 10.58
C GLY A 259 10.25 -12.72 9.29
N ASP A 260 9.28 -13.23 8.55
CA ASP A 260 9.47 -13.94 7.29
C ASP A 260 9.56 -13.01 6.06
N MET A 261 10.05 -11.77 6.23
CA MET A 261 10.35 -10.89 5.10
C MET A 261 11.41 -11.55 4.21
N GLY A 262 10.99 -12.03 3.04
CA GLY A 262 11.83 -12.76 2.10
C GLY A 262 13.10 -11.98 1.71
N VAL A 263 14.14 -12.72 1.28
CA VAL A 263 15.47 -12.18 0.90
C VAL A 263 15.45 -11.43 -0.45
N GLY A 264 14.28 -11.09 -0.99
CA GLY A 264 14.17 -10.63 -2.37
C GLY A 264 14.35 -9.12 -2.59
N GLU A 265 14.51 -8.75 -3.85
CA GLU A 265 14.92 -7.43 -4.32
C GLU A 265 13.75 -6.43 -4.28
N CYS A 266 13.88 -5.34 -3.54
CA CYS A 266 12.98 -4.19 -3.64
C CYS A 266 13.54 -3.19 -4.68
N ALA A 267 12.71 -2.78 -5.64
CA ALA A 267 13.07 -1.74 -6.62
C ALA A 267 12.65 -0.31 -6.18
N GLY A 268 11.96 -0.18 -5.04
CA GLY A 268 11.59 1.11 -4.46
C GLY A 268 12.72 1.65 -3.59
N GLU A 269 12.88 2.98 -3.58
CA GLU A 269 13.63 3.65 -2.52
C GLU A 269 12.99 3.27 -1.17
N VAL A 270 13.82 2.85 -0.22
CA VAL A 270 13.38 2.38 1.08
C VAL A 270 12.89 3.59 1.88
N VAL A 271 11.60 3.92 1.76
CA VAL A 271 10.93 4.84 2.71
C VAL A 271 11.04 4.18 4.08
N SER A 272 11.76 4.83 4.99
CA SER A 272 12.08 4.24 6.28
C SER A 272 10.83 4.11 7.16
N LEU A 273 10.77 3.10 8.05
CA LEU A 273 9.68 3.01 9.05
C LEU A 273 9.58 4.27 9.92
N THR A 274 10.69 4.99 10.07
CA THR A 274 10.79 6.30 10.71
C THR A 274 9.91 7.36 10.03
N GLU A 275 9.85 7.38 8.71
CA GLU A 275 9.05 8.37 7.97
C GLU A 275 7.54 8.19 8.19
N PHE A 276 7.06 6.97 8.44
CA PHE A 276 5.64 6.73 8.78
C PHE A 276 5.28 7.29 10.14
N ASP A 277 6.12 7.02 11.12
CA ASP A 277 5.90 7.51 12.48
C ASP A 277 6.02 9.04 12.51
N PHE A 278 6.89 9.64 11.69
CA PHE A 278 6.99 11.09 11.57
C PHE A 278 5.75 11.70 10.89
N ALA A 279 5.29 11.15 9.77
CA ALA A 279 4.07 11.63 9.12
C ALA A 279 2.82 11.49 10.02
N ALA A 280 2.73 10.39 10.78
CA ALA A 280 1.67 10.21 11.77
C ALA A 280 1.78 11.19 12.95
N ALA A 281 3.01 11.51 13.38
CA ALA A 281 3.27 12.52 14.40
C ALA A 281 2.83 13.91 13.96
N GLU A 282 3.18 14.32 12.75
CA GLU A 282 2.78 15.62 12.18
C GLU A 282 1.25 15.73 12.06
N ALA A 283 0.59 14.66 11.58
CA ALA A 283 -0.87 14.61 11.51
C ALA A 283 -1.52 14.73 12.90
N GLN A 284 -1.01 14.03 13.91
CA GLN A 284 -1.52 14.15 15.29
C GLN A 284 -1.27 15.56 15.87
N LEU A 285 -0.13 16.18 15.56
CA LEU A 285 0.17 17.52 16.05
C LEU A 285 -0.75 18.58 15.41
N PHE A 286 -1.07 18.43 14.13
CA PHE A 286 -2.09 19.25 13.47
C PHE A 286 -3.47 19.06 14.10
N ASP A 287 -3.89 17.80 14.34
CA ASP A 287 -5.15 17.53 15.04
C ASP A 287 -5.16 18.14 16.45
N ALA A 288 -4.02 18.15 17.16
CA ALA A 288 -3.89 18.79 18.48
C ALA A 288 -4.18 20.30 18.42
N GLN A 289 -3.69 20.99 17.38
CA GLN A 289 -3.97 22.42 17.16
C GLN A 289 -5.45 22.67 16.94
N LEU A 290 -6.10 21.88 16.08
CA LEU A 290 -7.54 21.98 15.82
C LEU A 290 -8.36 21.76 17.10
N ARG A 291 -7.99 20.77 17.92
CA ARG A 291 -8.67 20.52 19.21
C ARG A 291 -8.53 21.69 20.18
N LEU A 292 -7.39 22.36 20.19
CA LEU A 292 -7.20 23.54 21.03
C LEU A 292 -8.06 24.71 20.56
N GLU A 293 -8.21 24.91 19.24
CA GLU A 293 -9.12 25.91 18.68
C GLU A 293 -10.60 25.64 19.02
N GLU A 294 -10.96 24.36 19.20
CA GLU A 294 -12.27 23.91 19.67
C GLU A 294 -12.45 23.99 21.21
N ASP A 295 -11.53 24.62 21.95
CA ASP A 295 -11.47 24.64 23.42
C ASP A 295 -11.39 23.24 24.08
N ALA A 296 -11.06 22.20 23.31
CA ALA A 296 -10.90 20.82 23.78
C ALA A 296 -9.47 20.57 24.30
N VAL A 297 -9.17 21.15 25.47
CA VAL A 297 -7.81 21.18 26.08
C VAL A 297 -7.22 19.79 26.32
N GLU A 298 -7.98 18.88 26.94
CA GLU A 298 -7.46 17.53 27.26
C GLU A 298 -7.17 16.70 25.99
N PRO A 299 -8.08 16.64 24.99
CA PRO A 299 -7.77 16.01 23.70
C PRO A 299 -6.56 16.63 22.98
N ALA A 300 -6.42 17.95 23.00
CA ALA A 300 -5.28 18.64 22.39
C ALA A 300 -3.95 18.23 23.05
N ASP A 301 -3.91 18.19 24.39
CA ASP A 301 -2.74 17.76 25.13
C ASP A 301 -2.37 16.28 24.85
N GLN A 302 -3.36 15.39 24.81
CA GLN A 302 -3.13 13.98 24.51
C GLN A 302 -2.58 13.76 23.10
N LEU A 303 -3.11 14.49 22.11
CA LEU A 303 -2.65 14.42 20.72
C LEU A 303 -1.23 14.99 20.57
N ALA A 304 -0.92 16.12 21.21
CA ALA A 304 0.42 16.70 21.20
C ALA A 304 1.45 15.74 21.82
N TYR A 305 1.11 15.11 22.95
CA TYR A 305 1.97 14.10 23.57
C TYR A 305 2.11 12.84 22.70
N GLY A 306 1.02 12.37 22.09
CA GLY A 306 1.02 11.27 21.13
C GLY A 306 1.96 11.52 19.95
N ALA A 307 1.94 12.74 19.40
CA ALA A 307 2.85 13.14 18.33
C ALA A 307 4.32 13.00 18.75
N MET A 308 4.68 13.45 19.97
CA MET A 308 6.05 13.29 20.48
C MET A 308 6.44 11.82 20.66
N LEU A 309 5.52 10.97 21.12
CA LEU A 309 5.77 9.53 21.23
C LEU A 309 5.99 8.89 19.86
N LEU A 310 5.20 9.25 18.85
CA LEU A 310 5.39 8.78 17.49
C LEU A 310 6.75 9.23 16.93
N GLY A 311 7.13 10.50 17.09
CA GLY A 311 8.45 10.98 16.70
C GLY A 311 9.60 10.23 17.38
N ALA A 312 9.49 9.98 18.69
CA ALA A 312 10.47 9.20 19.43
C ALA A 312 10.54 7.74 18.95
N ARG A 313 9.38 7.10 18.77
CA ARG A 313 9.26 5.71 18.29
C ARG A 313 9.86 5.55 16.90
N GLY A 314 9.62 6.51 16.00
CA GLY A 314 10.17 6.51 14.65
C GLY A 314 11.70 6.46 14.65
N LEU A 315 12.35 7.21 15.55
CA LEU A 315 13.81 7.13 15.74
C LEU A 315 14.23 5.80 16.36
N VAL A 316 13.56 5.35 17.44
CA VAL A 316 13.89 4.09 18.11
C VAL A 316 13.86 2.91 17.16
N LYS A 317 12.89 2.86 16.24
CA LYS A 317 12.77 1.79 15.23
C LYS A 317 13.98 1.66 14.29
N THR A 318 14.85 2.67 14.21
CA THR A 318 16.10 2.57 13.43
C THR A 318 17.14 1.66 14.09
N GLU A 319 17.10 1.51 15.42
CA GLU A 319 18.02 0.65 16.18
C GLU A 319 17.32 -0.54 16.85
N PHE A 320 16.02 -0.43 17.12
CA PHE A 320 15.21 -1.45 17.77
C PHE A 320 13.79 -1.45 17.19
N ILE A 321 13.60 -2.26 16.16
CA ILE A 321 12.37 -2.31 15.35
C ILE A 321 11.14 -2.77 16.13
N ASP A 322 11.33 -3.61 17.17
CA ASP A 322 10.27 -4.22 17.98
C ASP A 322 9.80 -3.35 19.15
N VAL A 323 10.11 -2.05 19.13
CA VAL A 323 9.55 -1.12 20.11
C VAL A 323 8.03 -1.09 19.96
N GLY A 324 7.32 -1.56 20.99
CA GLY A 324 5.87 -1.56 21.04
C GLY A 324 5.27 -0.15 21.18
N ASP A 325 3.96 -0.08 21.39
CA ASP A 325 3.22 1.19 21.46
C ASP A 325 3.08 1.74 22.88
N GLU A 326 3.66 1.06 23.87
CA GLU A 326 3.60 1.48 25.26
C GLU A 326 4.44 2.77 25.49
N PRO A 327 3.83 3.88 25.97
CA PRO A 327 4.55 5.15 26.15
C PRO A 327 5.82 5.04 27.00
N ALA A 328 5.78 4.27 28.10
CA ALA A 328 6.93 4.10 28.99
C ALA A 328 8.07 3.34 28.30
N ALA A 329 7.77 2.33 27.48
CA ALA A 329 8.76 1.63 26.68
C ALA A 329 9.41 2.54 25.64
N ILE A 330 8.60 3.29 24.88
CA ILE A 330 9.09 4.23 23.86
C ILE A 330 10.03 5.27 24.49
N VAL A 331 9.61 5.89 25.60
CA VAL A 331 10.41 6.92 26.30
C VAL A 331 11.72 6.36 26.84
N ARG A 332 11.70 5.15 27.43
CA ARG A 332 12.90 4.49 27.95
C ARG A 332 13.90 4.15 26.83
N GLU A 333 13.42 3.56 25.73
CA GLU A 333 14.28 3.21 24.60
C GLU A 333 14.83 4.47 23.92
N PHE A 334 14.01 5.50 23.73
CA PHE A 334 14.46 6.77 23.17
C PHE A 334 15.55 7.42 24.05
N ARG A 335 15.36 7.42 25.38
CA ARG A 335 16.36 7.95 26.32
C ARG A 335 17.69 7.21 26.16
N THR A 336 17.64 5.88 26.24
CA THR A 336 18.83 5.03 26.23
C THR A 336 19.61 5.14 24.91
N ARG A 337 18.90 5.17 23.78
CA ARG A 337 19.50 5.04 22.45
C ARG A 337 19.86 6.37 21.81
N PHE A 338 19.07 7.41 22.04
CA PHE A 338 19.22 8.69 21.35
C PHE A 338 19.59 9.85 22.27
N PHE A 339 19.08 9.86 23.51
CA PHE A 339 19.32 10.95 24.43
C PHE A 339 20.65 10.82 25.18
N ASP A 340 20.88 9.70 25.87
CA ASP A 340 22.06 9.48 26.70
C ASP A 340 23.34 9.35 25.85
N THR A 341 23.21 8.83 24.63
CA THR A 341 24.26 8.78 23.60
C THR A 341 24.52 10.12 22.92
N GLN A 342 23.71 11.14 23.24
CA GLN A 342 23.74 12.48 22.65
C GLN A 342 23.48 12.53 21.14
N LEU A 343 23.00 11.45 20.52
CA LEU A 343 22.68 11.42 19.09
C LEU A 343 21.54 12.39 18.73
N PHE A 344 20.61 12.62 19.66
CA PHE A 344 19.49 13.55 19.48
C PHE A 344 19.87 15.01 19.70
N PHE A 345 21.05 15.32 20.26
CA PHE A 345 21.33 16.67 20.74
C PHE A 345 21.39 17.66 19.59
N ASP A 346 20.78 18.83 19.78
CA ASP A 346 20.94 19.94 18.86
C ASP A 346 22.31 20.61 19.05
N LYS A 347 22.84 21.20 17.97
CA LYS A 347 24.16 21.85 17.97
C LYS A 347 24.26 23.02 18.95
N TYR A 348 23.15 23.74 19.18
CA TYR A 348 23.13 24.95 20.01
C TYR A 348 22.29 24.76 21.28
N ALA A 349 21.18 24.01 21.19
CA ALA A 349 20.26 23.78 22.27
C ALA A 349 20.55 22.48 23.07
N GLY A 350 21.53 21.67 22.67
CA GLY A 350 21.88 20.42 23.33
C GLY A 350 20.68 19.47 23.45
N GLY A 351 20.49 18.86 24.62
CA GLY A 351 19.37 17.95 24.90
C GLY A 351 18.02 18.63 25.16
N LYS A 352 17.89 19.94 24.98
CA LYS A 352 16.68 20.71 25.38
C LYS A 352 15.40 20.14 24.78
N PHE A 353 15.40 19.81 23.48
CA PHE A 353 14.22 19.30 22.80
C PHE A 353 13.80 17.93 23.34
N GLY A 354 14.75 17.04 23.62
CA GLY A 354 14.47 15.74 24.24
C GLY A 354 13.87 15.86 25.65
N MET A 355 14.23 16.90 26.40
CA MET A 355 13.64 17.17 27.72
C MET A 355 12.15 17.48 27.67
N TYR A 356 11.62 18.00 26.55
CA TYR A 356 10.19 18.27 26.45
C TYR A 356 9.37 16.98 26.55
N LEU A 357 9.81 15.92 25.85
CA LEU A 357 9.16 14.61 25.91
C LEU A 357 9.19 14.04 27.33
N PHE A 358 10.35 14.05 27.98
CA PHE A 358 10.48 13.52 29.34
C PHE A 358 9.67 14.31 30.35
N ARG A 359 9.71 15.65 30.27
CA ARG A 359 8.93 16.51 31.15
C ARG A 359 7.44 16.21 31.02
N ARG A 360 6.91 16.10 29.79
CA ARG A 360 5.49 15.79 29.59
C ARG A 360 5.15 14.37 30.04
N HIS A 361 6.04 13.39 29.83
CA HIS A 361 5.82 12.02 30.31
C HIS A 361 5.77 11.93 31.84
N GLU A 362 6.65 12.65 32.53
CA GLU A 362 6.73 12.68 34.00
C GLU A 362 5.62 13.52 34.64
N SER A 363 5.26 14.67 34.04
CA SER A 363 4.31 15.61 34.65
C SER A 363 2.84 15.28 34.39
N GLY A 364 2.54 14.36 33.47
CA GLY A 364 1.17 14.05 33.08
C GLY A 364 0.47 15.16 32.26
N PRO A 365 -0.84 15.01 31.98
CA PRO A 365 -1.63 15.91 31.15
C PRO A 365 -1.69 17.35 31.66
N ARG A 366 -1.71 18.32 30.75
CA ARG A 366 -1.90 19.74 31.08
C ARG A 366 -3.38 20.08 31.27
N ALA A 367 -3.66 20.89 32.29
CA ALA A 367 -5.03 21.23 32.68
C ALA A 367 -5.54 22.59 32.12
N THR A 368 -4.69 23.38 31.48
CA THR A 368 -5.05 24.72 30.98
C THR A 368 -4.76 24.88 29.49
N ALA A 369 -5.56 25.70 28.80
CA ALA A 369 -5.37 25.98 27.39
C ALA A 369 -3.98 26.58 27.08
N GLU A 370 -3.47 27.47 27.94
CA GLU A 370 -2.12 28.04 27.79
C GLU A 370 -1.03 26.96 27.90
N ALA A 371 -1.18 26.01 28.83
CA ALA A 371 -0.22 24.93 29.00
C ALA A 371 -0.30 23.89 27.87
N ALA A 372 -1.49 23.62 27.33
CA ALA A 372 -1.68 22.79 26.14
C ALA A 372 -1.10 23.45 24.89
N HIS A 373 -1.30 24.76 24.72
CA HIS A 373 -0.68 25.54 23.63
C HIS A 373 0.84 25.45 23.68
N ARG A 374 1.44 25.67 24.85
CA ARG A 374 2.88 25.53 25.06
C ARG A 374 3.37 24.11 24.76
N LEU A 375 2.60 23.08 25.12
CA LEU A 375 2.96 21.70 24.80
C LEU A 375 2.95 21.44 23.29
N ILE A 376 2.01 22.00 22.55
CA ILE A 376 1.97 21.91 21.08
C ILE A 376 3.23 22.54 20.46
N GLU A 377 3.66 23.71 20.95
CA GLU A 377 4.91 24.34 20.51
C GLU A 377 6.14 23.47 20.87
N GLU A 378 6.18 22.92 22.09
CA GLU A 378 7.24 22.00 22.53
C GLU A 378 7.27 20.72 21.67
N ALA A 379 6.10 20.19 21.30
CA ALA A 379 5.96 19.02 20.44
C ALA A 379 6.44 19.31 19.01
N GLN A 380 6.09 20.48 18.46
CA GLN A 380 6.59 20.93 17.15
C GLN A 380 8.12 20.96 17.13
N LEU A 381 8.74 21.62 18.12
CA LEU A 381 10.20 21.71 18.22
C LEU A 381 10.85 20.33 18.44
N PHE A 382 10.18 19.43 19.16
CA PHE A 382 10.64 18.06 19.33
C PHE A 382 10.63 17.28 18.00
N LEU A 383 9.56 17.39 17.20
CA LEU A 383 9.48 16.73 15.90
C LEU A 383 10.51 17.29 14.92
N GLU A 384 10.70 18.60 14.88
CA GLU A 384 11.78 19.21 14.08
C GLU A 384 13.16 18.66 14.46
N ALA A 385 13.41 18.47 15.76
CA ALA A 385 14.63 17.82 16.25
C ALA A 385 14.71 16.33 15.85
N CYS A 386 13.59 15.61 15.78
CA CYS A 386 13.54 14.24 15.25
C CYS A 386 13.95 14.18 13.78
N HIS A 387 13.40 15.06 12.93
CA HIS A 387 13.78 15.14 11.52
C HIS A 387 15.25 15.50 11.35
N ALA A 388 15.74 16.48 12.11
CA ALA A 388 17.16 16.87 12.10
C ALA A 388 18.07 15.71 12.54
N CYS A 389 17.69 14.96 13.57
CA CYS A 389 18.39 13.77 14.02
C CYS A 389 18.47 12.72 12.89
N GLN A 390 17.34 12.39 12.28
CA GLN A 390 17.27 11.41 11.21
C GLN A 390 18.12 11.81 9.99
N ALA A 391 18.06 13.07 9.57
CA ALA A 391 18.87 13.58 8.48
C ALA A 391 20.39 13.45 8.76
N ARG A 392 20.82 13.73 10.01
CA ARG A 392 22.22 13.54 10.41
C ARG A 392 22.65 12.07 10.41
N LEU A 393 21.77 11.16 10.83
CA LEU A 393 22.04 9.73 10.84
C LEU A 393 22.13 9.17 9.42
N ALA A 394 21.24 9.60 8.53
CA ALA A 394 21.26 9.22 7.11
C ALA A 394 22.50 9.75 6.37
N ALA A 395 23.05 10.90 6.78
CA ALA A 395 24.25 11.50 6.19
C ALA A 395 25.58 10.89 6.67
N ARG A 396 25.57 9.98 7.66
CA ARG A 396 26.79 9.29 8.11
C ARG A 396 27.20 8.22 7.09
N PRO A 397 28.46 8.19 6.61
CA PRO A 397 28.94 7.07 5.80
C PRO A 397 28.82 5.78 6.62
N ALA A 398 28.31 4.71 5.99
CA ALA A 398 28.25 3.39 6.60
C ALA A 398 29.65 3.02 7.11
N ALA A 399 29.84 2.95 8.43
CA ALA A 399 31.07 2.46 9.00
C ALA A 399 31.29 1.04 8.47
N GLY A 400 32.41 0.83 7.78
CA GLY A 400 32.71 -0.43 7.09
C GLY A 400 32.52 -1.61 8.03
N LEU A 401 31.65 -2.54 7.62
CA LEU A 401 31.60 -3.88 8.21
C LEU A 401 33.02 -4.47 8.12
N PRO A 402 33.62 -4.93 9.23
CA PRO A 402 34.87 -5.65 9.16
C PRO A 402 34.71 -6.87 8.25
N PRO A 403 35.73 -7.21 7.44
CA PRO A 403 35.64 -8.36 6.55
C PRO A 403 35.33 -9.63 7.36
N PRO A 404 34.55 -10.57 6.79
CA PRO A 404 34.23 -11.81 7.48
C PRO A 404 35.54 -12.56 7.84
N PRO A 405 35.59 -13.24 9.00
CA PRO A 405 36.76 -14.00 9.38
C PRO A 405 37.08 -15.06 8.31
N PRO A 406 38.37 -15.33 8.04
CA PRO A 406 38.75 -16.31 7.04
C PRO A 406 38.14 -17.67 7.39
N ALA A 407 37.49 -18.29 6.39
CA ALA A 407 36.87 -19.60 6.53
C ALA A 407 37.89 -20.57 7.14
N ALA A 408 37.53 -21.16 8.28
CA ALA A 408 38.32 -22.20 8.89
C ALA A 408 38.53 -23.31 7.85
N ALA A 409 39.78 -23.50 7.44
CA ALA A 409 40.16 -24.63 6.61
C ALA A 409 39.71 -25.91 7.32
N GLN A 410 38.64 -26.52 6.82
CA GLN A 410 38.35 -27.91 7.13
C GLN A 410 39.53 -28.72 6.63
N ARG A 411 40.41 -29.10 7.56
CA ARG A 411 41.49 -30.04 7.35
C ARG A 411 40.86 -31.41 7.08
N ALA A 412 41.24 -31.96 5.92
CA ALA A 412 41.32 -33.36 5.49
C ALA A 412 40.32 -34.37 6.08
#